data_AF-A0AAE7B044-F1
#
_entry.id   AF-A0AAE7B044-F1
#
_cell.length_a   1.000
_cell.length_b   1.000
_cell.length_c   1.000
_cell.angle_alpha   90.00
_cell.angle_beta   90.00
_cell.angle_gamma   90.00
#
_symmetry.space_group_name_H-M   'P 1'
#
loop_
_entity.id
_entity.type
_entity.pdbx_description
1 polymer ?
#
loop_
_entity_poly.entity_id
_entity_poly.type
_entity_poly.pdbx_seq_one_letter_code
_entity_poly.pdbx_strand_id
1 'polypeptide(L)'
;MTNCQYCSKKIPISKVFCSNECKESFFQKIVISVPKPFIKKLYFFCSSEQREFEIKIFAKRHNWHEKLVKEKIEELYQEYYKCG
;
A
#
# COMPACT_ATOMS: atom_id res chain seq x y z
N MET A 1 -15.19 -1.89 21.79
CA MET A 1 -14.15 -2.60 21.01
C MET A 1 -13.68 -1.65 19.92
N THR A 2 -12.43 -1.76 19.48
CA THR A 2 -11.88 -0.94 18.39
C THR A 2 -11.38 -1.83 17.27
N ASN A 3 -11.01 -1.25 16.13
CA ASN A 3 -10.47 -1.99 14.98
C ASN A 3 -8.95 -1.76 14.89
N CYS A 4 -8.21 -2.80 14.51
CA CYS A 4 -6.79 -2.71 14.21
C CYS A 4 -6.55 -1.68 13.09
N GLN A 5 -5.65 -0.72 13.31
CA GLN A 5 -5.40 0.35 12.33
C GLN A 5 -4.79 -0.14 11.00
N TYR A 6 -4.25 -1.36 10.95
CA TYR A 6 -3.71 -1.95 9.73
C TYR A 6 -4.72 -2.88 9.03
N CYS A 7 -5.14 -3.95 9.71
CA CYS A 7 -5.96 -5.00 9.08
C CYS A 7 -7.46 -4.91 9.39
N SER A 8 -7.90 -3.86 10.11
CA SER A 8 -9.30 -3.63 10.51
C SER A 8 -9.95 -4.73 11.37
N LYS A 9 -9.20 -5.73 11.82
CA LYS A 9 -9.67 -6.78 12.74
C LYS A 9 -10.14 -6.16 14.06
N LYS A 10 -11.28 -6.63 14.59
CA LYS A 10 -11.78 -6.23 15.92
C LYS A 10 -10.79 -6.62 17.01
N ILE A 11 -10.45 -5.66 17.87
CA ILE A 11 -9.52 -5.80 18.99
C ILE A 11 -10.06 -5.11 20.26
N PRO A 12 -9.56 -5.49 21.45
CA PRO A 12 -9.87 -4.78 22.70
C PRO A 12 -9.52 -3.30 22.59
N ILE A 13 -10.28 -2.43 23.28
CA ILE A 13 -10.09 -0.96 23.26
C ILE A 13 -8.67 -0.56 23.70
N SER A 14 -8.05 -1.34 24.58
CA SER A 14 -6.68 -1.11 25.06
C SER A 14 -5.59 -1.38 24.01
N LYS A 15 -5.92 -1.90 22.82
CA LYS A 15 -4.96 -2.22 21.75
C LYS A 15 -5.24 -1.41 20.49
N VAL A 16 -4.17 -1.03 19.80
CA VAL A 16 -4.21 -0.31 18.50
C VAL A 16 -3.94 -1.27 17.33
N PHE A 17 -3.10 -2.28 17.54
CA PHE A 17 -2.74 -3.30 16.55
C PHE A 17 -2.99 -4.71 17.10
N CYS A 18 -3.37 -5.66 16.24
CA CYS A 18 -3.59 -7.05 16.65
C CYS A 18 -2.30 -7.89 16.76
N SER A 19 -1.20 -7.45 16.14
CA SER A 19 0.11 -8.10 16.19
C SER A 19 1.24 -7.08 15.95
N ASN A 20 2.47 -7.43 16.31
CA ASN A 20 3.66 -6.62 16.00
C ASN A 20 3.85 -6.46 14.48
N GLU A 21 3.57 -7.50 13.71
CA GLU A 21 3.59 -7.46 12.25
C GLU A 21 2.63 -6.39 11.68
N CYS A 22 1.42 -6.27 12.24
CA CYS A 22 0.46 -5.22 11.84
C CYS A 22 0.97 -3.82 12.18
N LYS A 23 1.66 -3.66 13.30
CA LYS A 23 2.29 -2.39 13.69
C LYS A 23 3.39 -2.03 12.69
N GLU A 24 4.32 -2.95 12.42
CA GLU A 24 5.43 -2.73 11.50
C GLU A 24 4.94 -2.44 10.07
N SER A 25 3.98 -3.23 9.59
CA SER A 25 3.37 -3.05 8.26
C SER A 25 2.69 -1.69 8.12
N PHE A 26 2.00 -1.23 9.16
CA PHE A 26 1.37 0.09 9.17
C PHE A 26 2.40 1.22 9.02
N PHE A 27 3.47 1.20 9.83
CA PHE A 27 4.51 2.23 9.74
C PHE A 27 5.29 2.17 8.43
N GLN A 28 5.62 0.97 7.93
CA GLN A 28 6.25 0.81 6.62
C GLN A 28 5.37 1.39 5.51
N LYS A 29 4.06 1.11 5.53
CA LYS A 29 3.11 1.60 4.52
C LYS A 29 2.92 3.12 4.55
N ILE A 30 3.03 3.76 5.72
CA ILE A 30 3.01 5.23 5.84
C ILE A 30 4.22 5.87 5.15
N VAL A 31 5.40 5.25 5.25
CA VAL A 31 6.65 5.78 4.66
C VAL A 31 6.68 5.62 3.14
N ILE A 32 5.90 4.70 2.57
CA ILE A 32 5.82 4.50 1.11
C ILE A 32 5.19 5.73 0.46
N SER A 33 6.01 6.49 -0.24
CA SER A 33 5.61 7.62 -1.06
C SER A 33 5.66 7.22 -2.53
N VAL A 34 4.51 7.27 -3.20
CA VAL A 34 4.40 6.94 -4.63
C VAL A 34 3.98 8.17 -5.41
N PRO A 35 4.77 8.62 -6.40
CA PRO A 35 4.41 9.76 -7.23
C PRO A 35 3.14 9.51 -8.06
N LYS A 36 2.23 10.50 -8.11
CA LYS A 36 1.02 10.44 -8.96
C LYS A 36 1.31 10.14 -10.45
N PRO A 37 2.35 10.69 -11.09
CA PRO A 37 2.70 10.34 -12.47
C PRO A 37 3.08 8.86 -12.64
N PHE A 38 3.72 8.25 -11.63
CA PHE A 38 4.07 6.84 -11.65
C PHE A 38 2.81 5.96 -11.63
N ILE A 39 1.84 6.30 -10.79
CA ILE A 39 0.54 5.61 -10.76
C ILE A 39 -0.18 5.74 -12.11
N LYS A 40 -0.18 6.94 -12.69
CA LYS A 40 -0.74 7.14 -14.04
C LYS A 40 -0.06 6.25 -15.07
N LYS A 41 1.28 6.18 -15.07
CA LYS A 41 2.07 5.27 -15.94
C LYS A 41 1.57 3.82 -15.79
N LEU A 42 1.52 3.33 -14.55
CA LEU A 42 1.15 1.94 -14.25
C LEU A 42 -0.26 1.56 -14.72
N TYR A 43 -1.24 2.45 -14.56
CA TYR A 43 -2.65 2.13 -14.86
C TYR A 43 -3.09 2.44 -16.29
N PHE A 44 -2.50 3.45 -16.95
CA PHE A 44 -2.94 3.89 -18.28
C PHE A 44 -1.99 3.48 -19.40
N PHE A 45 -0.71 3.19 -19.11
CA PHE A 45 0.30 2.95 -20.14
C PHE A 45 0.96 1.56 -20.06
N CYS A 46 0.80 0.85 -18.94
CA CYS A 46 1.36 -0.49 -18.75
C CYS A 46 0.27 -1.56 -18.83
N SER A 47 0.62 -2.72 -19.39
CA SER A 47 -0.17 -3.94 -19.22
C SER A 47 -0.13 -4.44 -17.77
N SER A 48 -0.98 -5.42 -17.43
CA SER A 48 -0.98 -6.05 -16.10
C SER A 48 0.40 -6.62 -15.73
N GLU A 49 1.04 -7.36 -16.63
CA GLU A 49 2.37 -7.95 -16.41
C GLU A 49 3.45 -6.88 -16.24
N GLN A 50 3.45 -5.86 -17.10
CA GLN A 50 4.41 -4.75 -17.01
C GLN A 50 4.23 -3.97 -15.71
N ARG A 51 2.99 -3.77 -15.26
CA ARG A 51 2.68 -3.12 -14.00
C ARG A 51 3.30 -3.88 -12.84
N GLU A 52 3.12 -5.20 -12.77
CA GLU A 52 3.70 -6.00 -11.68
C GLU A 52 5.23 -5.93 -11.68
N PHE A 53 5.85 -6.00 -12.85
CA PHE A 53 7.29 -5.86 -12.99
C PHE A 53 7.80 -4.48 -12.50
N GLU A 54 7.16 -3.39 -12.93
CA GLU A 54 7.54 -2.02 -12.53
C GLU A 54 7.36 -1.80 -11.01
N ILE A 55 6.28 -2.33 -10.42
CA ILE A 55 6.05 -2.29 -8.97
C ILE A 55 7.17 -3.02 -8.22
N LYS A 56 7.55 -4.21 -8.68
CA LYS A 56 8.62 -5.00 -8.07
C LYS A 56 9.97 -4.29 -8.14
N ILE A 57 10.30 -3.68 -9.29
CA ILE A 57 11.53 -2.90 -9.45
C ILE A 57 11.52 -1.66 -8.55
N PHE A 58 10.39 -0.96 -8.46
CA PHE A 58 10.23 0.20 -7.59
C PHE A 58 10.39 -0.18 -6.11
N ALA A 59 9.71 -1.24 -5.66
CA ALA A 59 9.83 -1.75 -4.31
C ALA A 59 11.29 -2.13 -3.97
N LYS A 60 11.97 -2.85 -4.87
CA LYS A 60 13.37 -3.24 -4.70
C LYS A 60 14.30 -2.01 -4.61
N ARG A 61 14.09 -0.99 -5.44
CA ARG A 61 14.92 0.23 -5.45
C ARG A 61 14.85 0.99 -4.13
N HIS A 62 13.68 1.00 -3.49
CA HIS A 62 13.45 1.68 -2.22
C HIS A 62 13.57 0.75 -0.99
N ASN A 63 13.93 -0.52 -1.20
CA ASN A 63 13.97 -1.57 -0.17
C ASN A 63 12.65 -1.66 0.63
N TRP A 64 11.52 -1.55 -0.07
CA TRP A 64 10.19 -1.67 0.50
C TRP A 64 9.59 -3.05 0.26
N HIS A 65 8.71 -3.47 1.16
CA HIS A 65 7.99 -4.73 1.01
C HIS A 65 7.00 -4.64 -0.16
N GLU A 66 7.17 -5.49 -1.18
CA GLU A 66 6.40 -5.47 -2.43
C GLU A 66 4.89 -5.45 -2.19
N LYS A 67 4.40 -6.29 -1.27
CA LYS A 67 2.98 -6.33 -0.88
C LYS A 67 2.46 -4.96 -0.42
N LEU A 68 3.18 -4.27 0.46
CA LEU A 68 2.77 -2.96 1.00
C LEU A 68 2.77 -1.89 -0.09
N VAL A 69 3.75 -1.94 -1.00
CA VAL A 69 3.83 -1.04 -2.16
C VAL A 69 2.64 -1.26 -3.08
N LYS A 70 2.31 -2.52 -3.40
CA LYS A 70 1.16 -2.86 -4.26
C LYS A 70 -0.16 -2.35 -3.65
N GLU A 71 -0.38 -2.59 -2.37
CA GLU A 71 -1.55 -2.07 -1.66
C GLU A 71 -1.62 -0.54 -1.68
N LYS A 72 -0.50 0.14 -1.41
CA LYS A 72 -0.43 1.61 -1.41
C LYS A 72 -0.71 2.20 -2.79
N ILE A 73 -0.21 1.57 -3.84
CA ILE A 73 -0.45 1.97 -5.23
C ILE A 73 -1.93 1.86 -5.59
N GLU A 74 -2.59 0.77 -5.18
CA GLU A 74 -4.02 0.58 -5.43
C GLU A 74 -4.86 1.62 -4.66
N GLU A 75 -4.55 1.88 -3.39
CA GLU A 75 -5.20 2.93 -2.60
C GLU A 75 -5.09 4.30 -3.27
N LEU A 76 -3.88 4.70 -3.65
CA LEU A 76 -3.63 5.99 -4.31
C LEU A 76 -4.27 6.04 -5.71
N TYR A 77 -4.34 4.92 -6.43
CA TYR A 77 -5.06 4.86 -7.70
C TYR A 77 -6.56 5.08 -7.50
N GLN A 78 -7.16 4.44 -6.49
CA GLN A 78 -8.56 4.67 -6.15
C GLN A 78 -8.82 6.13 -5.78
N GLU A 79 -7.97 6.71 -4.92
CA GLU A 79 -8.05 8.11 -4.49
C GLU A 79 -7.92 9.11 -5.65
N TYR A 80 -6.96 8.90 -6.56
CA TYR A 80 -6.67 9.87 -7.61
C TYR A 80 -7.53 9.74 -8.86
N TYR A 81 -8.08 8.54 -9.14
CA TYR A 81 -8.68 8.22 -10.45
C TYR A 81 -10.00 7.48 -10.39
N LYS A 82 -10.42 6.91 -9.25
CA LYS A 82 -11.72 6.23 -9.11
C LYS A 82 -12.75 6.98 -8.25
N CYS A 83 -12.45 8.20 -7.81
CA CYS A 83 -13.50 9.09 -7.32
C CYS A 83 -14.42 9.51 -8.48
N GLY A 84 -15.54 8.79 -8.63
CA GLY A 84 -16.78 9.32 -9.19
C GLY A 84 -17.61 9.98 -8.10
#